data_AF-A0A2V5RK21-F1
#
_entry.id   AF-A0A2V5RK21-F1
#
_cell.length_a   1.000
_cell.length_b   1.000
_cell.length_c   1.000
_cell.angle_alpha   90.00
_cell.angle_beta   90.00
_cell.angle_gamma   90.00
#
_symmetry.space_group_name_H-M   'P 1'
#
loop_
_entity.id
_entity.type
_entity.pdbx_description
1 polymer ?
#
loop_
_entity_poly.entity_id
_entity_poly.type
_entity_poly.pdbx_seq_one_letter_code
_entity_poly.pdbx_strand_id
1 'polypeptide(L)'
;LITGPTGSGKSTTIASLLQWMNENLVRHIVTIEDPVEYQFTSKRCHFTQRQVGRDTSTFAIGLRSALRQAPDVIFVGEIRDYETALTALQASETGHLVVSTLHSEKVA
;
A
#
# COMPACT_ATOMS: atom_id res chain seq x y z
N LEU A 1 4.57 -5.98 6.95
CA LEU A 1 3.77 -6.92 6.14
C LEU A 1 2.61 -7.45 6.97
N ILE A 2 1.42 -7.58 6.39
CA ILE A 2 0.25 -8.19 7.03
C ILE A 2 -0.08 -9.46 6.24
N THR A 3 -0.05 -10.63 6.87
CA THR A 3 -0.23 -11.92 6.18
C THR A 3 -1.40 -12.71 6.74
N GLY A 4 -1.95 -13.61 5.94
CA GLY A 4 -3.04 -14.50 6.33
C GLY A 4 -3.84 -15.00 5.13
N PRO A 5 -4.66 -16.06 5.31
CA PRO A 5 -5.51 -16.59 4.26
C PRO A 5 -6.58 -15.56 3.83
N THR A 6 -7.29 -15.85 2.73
CA THR A 6 -8.44 -15.05 2.31
C THR A 6 -9.50 -15.00 3.42
N GLY A 7 -10.10 -13.84 3.64
CA GLY A 7 -11.11 -13.67 4.71
C GLY A 7 -10.56 -13.52 6.13
N SER A 8 -9.24 -13.54 6.33
CA SER A 8 -8.61 -13.34 7.66
C SER A 8 -8.62 -11.90 8.19
N GLY A 9 -9.20 -10.94 7.44
CA GLY A 9 -9.31 -9.55 7.87
C GLY A 9 -8.11 -8.65 7.52
N LYS A 10 -7.17 -9.10 6.69
CA LYS A 10 -5.97 -8.33 6.27
C LYS A 10 -6.32 -6.90 5.83
N SER A 11 -7.24 -6.78 4.86
CA SER A 11 -7.63 -5.48 4.30
C SER A 11 -8.26 -4.57 5.36
N THR A 12 -9.08 -5.13 6.27
CA THR A 12 -9.67 -4.38 7.39
C THR A 12 -8.61 -3.90 8.40
N THR A 13 -7.60 -4.72 8.69
CA THR A 13 -6.47 -4.33 9.56
C THR A 13 -5.66 -3.20 8.92
N ILE A 14 -5.34 -3.31 7.63
CA ILE A 14 -4.66 -2.25 6.87
C ILE A 14 -5.49 -0.98 6.85
N ALA A 15 -6.79 -1.08 6.56
CA ALA A 15 -7.66 0.08 6.48
C ALA A 15 -7.73 0.81 7.84
N SER A 16 -7.81 0.05 8.93
CA SER A 16 -7.78 0.59 10.29
C SER A 16 -6.45 1.28 10.60
N LEU A 17 -5.32 0.70 10.18
CA LEU A 17 -3.99 1.32 10.32
C LEU A 17 -3.89 2.63 9.54
N LEU A 18 -4.27 2.64 8.26
CA LEU A 18 -4.22 3.83 7.40
C LEU A 18 -5.17 4.92 7.90
N GLN A 19 -6.36 4.55 8.38
CA GLN A 19 -7.30 5.49 8.99
C GLN A 19 -6.73 6.10 10.27
N TRP A 20 -6.10 5.28 11.12
CA TRP A 20 -5.43 5.79 12.32
C TRP A 20 -4.31 6.78 11.95
N MET A 21 -3.50 6.47 10.94
CA MET A 21 -2.49 7.43 10.45
C MET A 21 -3.14 8.74 9.97
N ASN A 22 -4.24 8.65 9.22
CA ASN A 22 -4.98 9.82 8.71
C ASN A 22 -5.51 10.73 9.83
N GLU A 23 -5.75 10.18 11.02
CA GLU A 23 -6.28 10.90 12.18
C GLU A 23 -5.19 11.42 13.12
N ASN A 24 -3.97 10.87 13.05
CA ASN A 24 -2.93 11.13 14.03
C ASN A 24 -1.65 11.74 13.45
N LEU A 25 -1.37 11.54 12.15
CA LEU A 25 -0.11 11.93 11.50
C LEU A 25 -0.35 12.92 10.37
N VAL A 26 0.69 13.66 9.97
CA VAL A 26 0.69 14.52 8.77
C VAL A 26 1.64 13.89 7.78
N ARG A 27 1.11 13.12 6.82
CA ARG A 27 1.87 12.30 5.87
C ARG A 27 1.20 12.28 4.51
N HIS A 28 1.96 12.07 3.45
CA HIS A 28 1.44 11.69 2.14
C HIS A 28 1.39 10.17 2.02
N ILE A 29 0.18 9.62 1.85
CA ILE A 29 -0.08 8.19 1.72
C ILE A 29 -0.52 7.89 0.29
N VAL A 30 0.23 7.03 -0.39
CA VAL A 30 -0.14 6.53 -1.73
C VAL A 30 -0.59 5.08 -1.60
N THR A 31 -1.76 4.74 -2.15
CA THR A 31 -2.24 3.36 -2.22
C THR A 31 -2.27 2.87 -3.66
N ILE A 32 -1.90 1.60 -3.88
CA ILE A 32 -1.95 0.92 -5.18
C ILE A 32 -2.66 -0.41 -4.95
N GLU A 33 -3.86 -0.57 -5.48
CA GLU A 33 -4.80 -1.64 -5.13
C GLU A 33 -5.48 -2.23 -6.38
N ASP A 34 -6.03 -3.44 -6.28
CA ASP A 34 -6.75 -4.11 -7.37
C ASP A 34 -7.90 -5.01 -6.84
N PRO A 35 -9.15 -4.49 -6.75
CA PRO A 35 -9.54 -3.08 -6.84
C PRO A 35 -9.29 -2.33 -5.51
N VAL A 36 -9.57 -1.02 -5.48
CA VAL A 36 -9.59 -0.25 -4.22
C VAL A 36 -10.74 -0.74 -3.33
N GLU A 37 -10.43 -1.26 -2.14
CA GLU A 37 -11.43 -1.81 -1.22
C GLU A 37 -12.06 -0.75 -0.31
N TYR A 38 -11.26 0.22 0.16
CA TYR A 38 -11.68 1.27 1.08
C TYR A 38 -11.32 2.64 0.51
N GLN A 39 -12.29 3.57 0.49
CA GLN A 39 -12.04 4.95 0.10
C GLN A 39 -11.68 5.80 1.33
N PHE A 40 -10.56 6.49 1.27
CA PHE A 40 -10.08 7.37 2.34
C PHE A 40 -10.25 8.83 1.94
N THR A 41 -11.03 9.56 2.72
CA THR A 41 -11.05 11.02 2.64
C THR A 41 -9.82 11.58 3.36
N SER A 42 -9.05 12.43 2.68
CA SER A 42 -7.90 13.11 3.28
C SER A 42 -8.33 13.94 4.49
N LYS A 43 -7.76 13.66 5.67
CA LYS A 43 -7.94 14.47 6.90
C LYS A 43 -6.60 15.16 7.20
N ARG A 44 -5.77 14.55 8.05
CA ARG A 44 -4.41 15.05 8.32
C ARG A 44 -3.39 14.50 7.33
N CYS A 45 -3.64 13.31 6.80
CA CYS A 45 -2.86 12.76 5.70
C CYS A 45 -3.47 13.16 4.35
N HIS A 46 -2.61 13.36 3.36
CA HIS A 46 -3.01 13.45 1.97
C HIS A 46 -3.03 12.04 1.36
N PHE A 47 -4.17 11.61 0.81
CA PHE A 47 -4.30 10.30 0.17
C PHE A 47 -4.30 10.44 -1.35
N THR A 48 -3.45 9.65 -2.00
CA THR A 48 -3.52 9.36 -3.43
C THR A 48 -3.82 7.87 -3.60
N GLN A 49 -5.05 7.53 -3.95
CA GLN A 49 -5.46 6.13 -4.16
C GLN A 49 -5.46 5.79 -5.65
N ARG A 50 -4.85 4.67 -6.02
CA ARG A 50 -4.73 4.20 -7.40
C ARG A 50 -5.22 2.78 -7.53
N GLN A 51 -6.09 2.55 -8.51
CA GLN A 51 -6.51 1.22 -8.89
C GLN A 51 -5.73 0.71 -10.11
N VAL A 52 -5.22 -0.51 -10.03
CA VAL A 52 -4.61 -1.20 -11.18
C VAL A 52 -5.67 -1.45 -12.26
N GLY A 53 -5.30 -1.28 -13.52
CA GLY A 53 -6.20 -1.34 -14.68
C GLY A 53 -7.02 -0.07 -14.93
N ARG A 54 -7.04 0.89 -13.99
CA ARG A 54 -7.74 2.18 -14.15
C ARG A 54 -6.78 3.37 -14.10
N ASP A 55 -6.02 3.49 -13.02
CA ASP A 55 -5.12 4.64 -12.76
C ASP A 55 -3.64 4.28 -13.03
N THR A 56 -3.32 2.99 -13.02
CA THR A 56 -2.01 2.45 -13.37
C THR A 56 -2.14 1.08 -14.02
N SER A 57 -1.18 0.67 -14.86
CA SER A 57 -1.26 -0.60 -15.59
C SER A 57 -0.86 -1.82 -14.76
N THR A 58 0.10 -1.69 -13.84
CA THR A 58 0.57 -2.78 -12.96
C THR A 58 1.00 -2.24 -11.59
N PHE A 59 1.10 -3.13 -10.59
CA PHE A 59 1.61 -2.76 -9.26
C PHE A 59 3.03 -2.16 -9.31
N ALA A 60 3.97 -2.80 -10.02
CA ALA A 60 5.34 -2.30 -10.17
C ALA A 60 5.39 -0.90 -10.82
N ILE A 61 4.59 -0.65 -11.86
CA ILE A 61 4.52 0.67 -12.51
C ILE A 61 3.89 1.71 -11.57
N GLY A 62 2.81 1.34 -10.87
CA GLY A 62 2.16 2.18 -9.87
C GLY A 62 3.12 2.58 -8.76
N LEU A 63 3.91 1.63 -8.27
CA LEU A 63 4.86 1.80 -7.18
C LEU A 63 6.05 2.68 -7.58
N ARG A 64 6.65 2.43 -8.74
CA ARG A 64 7.69 3.33 -9.29
C ARG A 64 7.19 4.75 -9.49
N SER A 65 5.94 4.89 -9.94
CA SER A 65 5.33 6.21 -10.15
C SER A 65 5.00 6.89 -8.82
N ALA A 66 4.63 6.14 -7.79
CA ALA A 66 4.37 6.66 -6.45
C ALA A 66 5.62 7.30 -5.84
N LEU A 67 6.81 6.72 -6.03
CA LEU A 67 8.09 7.25 -5.53
C LEU A 67 8.40 8.68 -6.00
N ARG A 68 7.84 9.10 -7.15
CA ARG A 68 8.02 10.46 -7.69
C ARG A 68 7.04 11.48 -7.09
N GLN A 69 6.09 11.03 -6.27
CA GLN A 69 5.09 11.91 -5.65
C GLN A 69 5.48 12.34 -4.23
N ALA A 70 6.75 12.15 -3.85
CA ALA A 70 7.23 12.37 -2.49
C ALA A 70 6.29 11.75 -1.42
N PRO A 71 5.99 10.43 -1.51
CA PRO A 71 5.17 9.77 -0.51
C PRO A 71 5.95 9.62 0.79
N ASP A 72 5.24 9.58 1.91
CA ASP A 72 5.80 9.11 3.18
C ASP A 72 5.51 7.63 3.41
N VAL A 73 4.30 7.22 3.02
CA VAL A 73 3.78 5.87 3.20
C VAL A 73 3.26 5.36 1.86
N ILE A 74 3.61 4.13 1.52
CA ILE A 74 3.12 3.45 0.33
C ILE A 74 2.43 2.16 0.73
N PHE A 75 1.15 2.03 0.42
CA PHE A 75 0.41 0.78 0.54
C PHE A 75 0.34 0.09 -0.82
N VAL A 76 0.88 -1.13 -0.90
CA VAL A 76 0.77 -2.01 -2.06
C VAL A 76 -0.17 -3.14 -1.70
N GLY A 77 -1.32 -3.24 -2.38
CA GLY A 77 -2.38 -4.20 -2.07
C GLY A 77 -1.86 -5.61 -1.79
N GLU A 78 -1.13 -6.19 -2.74
CA GLU A 78 -0.47 -7.48 -2.58
C GLU A 78 0.84 -7.54 -3.37
N ILE A 79 1.86 -8.21 -2.82
CA ILE A 79 3.08 -8.56 -3.54
C ILE A 79 2.93 -9.97 -4.10
N ARG A 80 2.74 -10.08 -5.43
CA ARG A 80 2.58 -11.37 -6.14
C ARG A 80 3.76 -11.77 -7.02
N ASP A 81 4.58 -10.80 -7.41
CA ASP A 81 5.67 -10.99 -8.35
C ASP A 81 6.98 -10.37 -7.85
N TYR A 82 8.08 -10.84 -8.42
CA TYR A 82 9.43 -10.41 -8.07
C TYR A 82 9.67 -8.92 -8.31
N GLU A 83 9.11 -8.36 -9.38
CA GLU A 83 9.35 -6.97 -9.75
C GLU A 83 8.72 -6.01 -8.73
N THR A 84 7.49 -6.29 -8.33
CA THR A 84 6.76 -5.59 -7.28
C THR A 84 7.47 -5.75 -5.93
N ALA A 85 7.93 -6.96 -5.60
CA ALA A 85 8.68 -7.22 -4.37
C ALA A 85 9.99 -6.42 -4.29
N LEU A 86 10.79 -6.46 -5.36
CA LEU A 86 12.06 -5.75 -5.45
C LEU A 86 11.85 -4.23 -5.35
N THR A 87 10.85 -3.70 -6.06
CA THR A 87 10.54 -2.26 -6.03
C THR A 87 10.05 -1.84 -4.64
N ALA A 88 9.28 -2.68 -3.94
CA ALA A 88 8.81 -2.40 -2.57
C ALA A 88 9.97 -2.42 -1.56
N LEU A 89 10.92 -3.33 -1.73
CA LEU A 89 12.13 -3.38 -0.92
C LEU A 89 12.97 -2.11 -1.13
N GLN A 90 13.24 -1.74 -2.37
CA GLN A 90 13.98 -0.51 -2.71
C GLN A 90 13.31 0.74 -2.13
N ALA A 91 11.99 0.86 -2.25
CA ALA A 91 11.23 1.95 -1.64
C ALA A 91 11.43 2.01 -0.12
N SER A 92 11.43 0.86 0.55
CA SER A 92 11.65 0.75 1.99
C SER A 92 13.07 1.16 2.38
N GLU A 93 14.08 0.76 1.60
CA GLU A 93 15.48 1.11 1.82
C GLU A 93 15.75 2.61 1.72
N THR A 94 14.99 3.33 0.89
CA THR A 94 15.13 4.79 0.76
C THR A 94 14.28 5.59 1.76
N GLY A 95 13.77 4.94 2.82
CA GLY A 95 13.11 5.62 3.95
C GLY A 95 11.59 5.76 3.86
N HIS A 96 10.93 5.13 2.89
CA HIS A 96 9.47 5.11 2.82
C HIS A 96 8.91 4.00 3.72
N LEU A 97 7.82 4.28 4.43
CA LEU A 97 7.08 3.21 5.09
C LEU A 97 6.26 2.44 4.05
N VAL A 98 6.70 1.23 3.71
CA VAL A 98 5.95 0.36 2.79
C VAL A 98 5.12 -0.65 3.55
N VAL A 99 3.81 -0.65 3.29
CA VAL A 99 2.85 -1.60 3.84
C VAL A 99 2.33 -2.47 2.70
N SER A 100 2.24 -3.78 2.92
CA SER A 100 1.68 -4.70 1.93
C SER A 100 1.14 -5.96 2.58
N THR A 101 0.34 -6.70 1.81
CA THR A 101 -0.20 -8.00 2.20
C THR A 101 0.41 -9.15 1.39
N LEU A 102 0.44 -10.34 2.00
CA LEU A 102 0.76 -11.60 1.32
C LEU A 102 -0.27 -12.67 1.71
N HIS A 103 -0.60 -13.55 0.77
CA HIS A 103 -1.33 -14.79 1.04
C HIS A 103 -0.39 -15.88 1.55
N SER A 104 0.18 -15.67 2.74
CA SER A 104 0.91 -16.68 3.49
C SER A 104 0.22 -16.95 4.83
N GLU A 105 0.11 -18.21 5.22
CA GLU A 105 -0.47 -18.63 6.50
C GLU A 105 0.51 -18.49 7.67
N LYS A 106 1.82 -18.35 7.39
CA LYS A 106 2.87 -18.33 8.40
C LYS A 106 3.94 -17.28 8.09
N VAL A 107 4.54 -16.74 9.15
CA VAL A 107 5.87 -16.12 9.08
C VAL A 107 6.84 -17.29 9.09
N ALA A 108 7.57 -17.49 8.00
CA ALA A 108 8.57 -18.56 7.89
C ALA A 108 9.81 -18.22 8.73
#